data_AF-X1D9A2-F1
#
_entry.id   AF-X1D9A2-F1
#
_cell.length_a   1.000
_cell.length_b   1.000
_cell.length_c   1.000
_cell.angle_alpha   90.00
_cell.angle_beta   90.00
_cell.angle_gamma   90.00
#
_symmetry.space_group_name_H-M   'P 1'
#
loop_
_entity.id
_entity.type
_entity.pdbx_description
1 polymer ?
#
loop_
_entity_poly.entity_id
_entity_poly.type
_entity_poly.pdbx_seq_one_letter_code
_entity_poly.pdbx_strand_id
1 'polypeptide(L)'
;GAHNSTSAKALKNTIKEYFNYQNLIFVFSCCKDKNVNSVAREIFPLAKEVILTKIKFIRAAEPEDIAKRTKEFQQRVVIEKDLTKALKYAVKISRDEDLICITGSLYLVGEARKILKLHGGGLCLKE
;
A
#
# COMPACT_ATOMS: atom_id res chain seq x y z
N GLY A 1 0.63 8.42 -2.39
CA GLY A 1 2.07 8.11 -2.29
C GLY A 1 2.70 8.66 -1.02
N ALA A 2 2.07 8.42 0.13
CA ALA A 2 2.58 8.85 1.43
C ALA A 2 3.88 8.09 1.75
N HIS A 3 4.97 8.81 1.96
CA HIS A 3 6.33 8.24 2.05
C HIS A 3 7.17 8.89 3.16
N ASN A 4 6.53 9.68 4.02
CA ASN A 4 7.08 10.27 5.24
C ASN A 4 5.95 10.38 6.30
N SER A 5 6.28 10.67 7.56
CA SER A 5 5.28 10.71 8.65
C SER A 5 4.16 11.74 8.42
N THR A 6 4.48 12.96 7.97
CA THR A 6 3.47 14.01 7.71
C THR A 6 2.45 13.57 6.66
N SER A 7 2.93 13.05 5.51
CA SER A 7 2.07 12.54 4.45
C SER A 7 1.32 11.26 4.86
N ALA A 8 1.89 10.45 5.76
CA ALA A 8 1.22 9.27 6.31
C ALA A 8 0.08 9.64 7.26
N LYS A 9 0.27 10.67 8.11
CA LYS A 9 -0.79 11.25 8.94
C LYS A 9 -1.91 11.86 8.10
N ALA A 10 -1.55 12.63 7.06
CA ALA A 10 -2.53 13.17 6.12
C ALA A 10 -3.33 12.05 5.45
N LEU A 11 -2.67 11.00 4.97
CA LEU A 11 -3.34 9.83 4.39
C LEU A 11 -4.28 9.15 5.38
N LYS A 12 -3.84 8.92 6.62
CA LYS A 12 -4.67 8.36 7.70
C LYS A 12 -5.93 9.18 7.93
N ASN A 13 -5.79 10.50 8.02
CA ASN A 13 -6.93 11.40 8.25
C ASN A 13 -7.88 11.37 7.07
N THR A 14 -7.37 11.45 5.84
CA THR A 14 -8.19 11.34 4.62
C THR A 14 -8.94 10.02 4.55
N ILE A 15 -8.29 8.89 4.86
CA ILE A 15 -8.95 7.58 4.88
C ILE A 15 -10.10 7.57 5.88
N LYS A 16 -9.91 8.13 7.08
CA LYS A 16 -10.92 8.17 8.13
C LYS A 16 -12.08 9.12 7.84
N GLU A 17 -11.80 10.23 7.17
CA GLU A 17 -12.76 11.31 6.94
C GLU A 17 -13.65 11.03 5.71
N TYR A 18 -13.07 10.48 4.64
CA TYR A 18 -13.75 10.42 3.34
C TYR A 18 -14.20 9.03 2.91
N PHE A 19 -13.74 7.96 3.57
CA PHE A 19 -14.05 6.59 3.15
C PHE A 19 -14.78 5.83 4.25
N ASN A 20 -15.93 5.24 3.89
CA ASN A 20 -16.56 4.20 4.68
C ASN A 20 -16.11 2.84 4.16
N TYR A 21 -15.59 1.98 5.04
CA TYR A 21 -15.06 0.68 4.66
C TYR A 21 -15.14 -0.31 5.83
N GLN A 22 -15.25 -1.61 5.53
CA GLN A 22 -15.21 -2.68 6.53
C GLN A 22 -13.77 -3.06 6.89
N ASN A 23 -12.94 -3.30 5.87
CA ASN A 23 -11.52 -3.56 6.06
C ASN A 23 -10.67 -2.72 5.11
N LEU A 24 -9.44 -2.43 5.54
CA LEU A 24 -8.44 -1.74 4.73
C LEU A 24 -7.29 -2.69 4.39
N ILE A 25 -6.92 -2.74 3.11
CA ILE A 25 -5.78 -3.48 2.59
C ILE A 25 -4.81 -2.48 1.99
N PHE A 26 -3.56 -2.47 2.46
CA PHE A 26 -2.51 -1.67 1.82
C PHE A 26 -1.74 -2.51 0.79
N VAL A 27 -1.47 -1.91 -0.37
CA VAL A 27 -0.36 -2.33 -1.24
C VAL A 27 0.73 -1.29 -1.09
N PHE A 28 1.88 -1.68 -0.52
CA PHE A 28 2.87 -0.75 -0.03
C PHE A 28 4.28 -1.06 -0.56
N SER A 29 4.99 0.00 -0.95
CA SER A 29 6.42 -0.04 -1.28
C SER A 29 7.02 1.35 -1.05
N CYS A 30 8.26 1.44 -0.59
CA CYS A 30 8.96 2.72 -0.39
C CYS A 30 10.42 2.63 -0.83
N CYS A 31 11.09 3.78 -0.93
CA CYS A 31 12.52 3.82 -1.20
C CYS A 31 13.35 3.51 0.07
N LYS A 32 14.57 2.99 -0.11
CA LYS A 32 15.53 2.62 0.95
C LYS A 32 15.86 3.76 1.92
N ASP A 33 15.90 4.99 1.41
CA ASP A 33 16.23 6.20 2.16
C ASP A 33 15.11 6.68 3.09
N LYS A 34 13.92 6.07 3.04
CA LYS A 34 12.76 6.53 3.81
C LYS A 34 12.69 5.90 5.20
N ASN A 35 12.22 6.71 6.14
CA ASN A 35 11.84 6.23 7.48
C ASN A 35 10.51 5.45 7.38
N VAL A 36 10.61 4.20 6.96
CA VAL A 36 9.45 3.32 6.80
C VAL A 36 8.74 3.08 8.14
N ASN A 37 9.48 3.10 9.25
CA ASN A 37 8.93 2.85 10.59
C ASN A 37 7.92 3.93 10.96
N SER A 38 8.26 5.21 10.72
CA SER A 38 7.34 6.31 11.01
C SER A 38 6.13 6.33 10.09
N VAL A 39 6.27 5.91 8.83
CA VAL A 39 5.13 5.75 7.91
C VAL A 39 4.24 4.60 8.37
N ALA A 40 4.83 3.43 8.62
CA ALA A 40 4.13 2.22 9.02
C ALA A 40 3.34 2.41 10.32
N ARG A 41 3.93 3.04 11.33
CA ARG A 41 3.24 3.34 12.60
C ARG A 41 2.00 4.20 12.46
N GLU A 42 1.97 5.07 11.43
CA GLU A 42 0.79 5.89 11.20
C GLU A 42 -0.33 5.13 10.49
N ILE A 43 -0.01 4.28 9.50
CA ILE A 43 -1.01 3.71 8.60
C ILE A 43 -1.24 2.20 8.76
N PHE A 44 -0.22 1.39 9.06
CA PHE A 44 -0.38 -0.07 9.19
C PHE A 44 -1.37 -0.50 10.29
N PRO A 45 -1.52 0.21 11.44
CA PRO A 45 -2.55 -0.12 12.42
C PRO A 45 -3.99 -0.07 11.89
N LEU A 46 -4.25 0.68 10.82
CA LEU A 46 -5.58 0.79 10.20
C LEU A 46 -5.93 -0.43 9.35
N ALA A 47 -4.92 -1.23 8.97
CA ALA A 47 -5.07 -2.25 7.96
C ALA A 47 -5.39 -3.61 8.56
N LYS A 48 -6.27 -4.34 7.89
CA LYS A 48 -6.42 -5.78 8.04
C LYS A 48 -5.17 -6.48 7.51
N GLU A 49 -4.69 -6.05 6.35
CA GLU A 49 -3.53 -6.65 5.67
C GLU A 49 -2.68 -5.61 4.94
N VAL A 50 -1.37 -5.83 4.90
CA VAL A 50 -0.37 -5.00 4.23
C VAL A 50 0.46 -5.88 3.30
N ILE A 51 0.27 -5.68 2.00
CA ILE A 51 1.00 -6.38 0.95
C ILE A 51 2.24 -5.54 0.60
N LEU A 52 3.40 -6.01 1.03
CA LEU A 52 4.68 -5.40 0.71
C LEU A 52 5.14 -5.88 -0.66
N THR A 53 5.37 -4.93 -1.57
CA THR A 53 5.75 -5.21 -2.95
C THR A 53 6.96 -4.39 -3.39
N LYS A 54 7.52 -4.73 -4.56
CA LYS A 54 8.73 -4.12 -5.09
C LYS A 54 8.43 -3.31 -6.33
N ILE A 55 8.77 -2.02 -6.30
CA ILE A 55 8.78 -1.18 -7.49
C ILE A 55 10.07 -1.38 -8.29
N LYS A 56 10.00 -1.29 -9.62
CA LYS A 56 11.17 -1.35 -10.50
C LYS A 56 11.97 -0.04 -10.48
N PHE A 57 12.65 0.23 -9.36
CA PHE A 57 13.43 1.43 -9.15
C PHE A 57 14.72 1.15 -8.38
N ILE A 58 15.83 1.77 -8.76
CA ILE A 58 17.16 1.49 -8.18
C ILE A 58 17.23 1.75 -6.66
N ARG A 59 16.39 2.67 -6.16
CA ARG A 59 16.32 3.00 -4.73
C ARG A 59 15.19 2.28 -4.00
N ALA A 60 14.47 1.35 -4.63
CA ALA A 60 13.39 0.60 -3.99
C ALA A 60 13.94 -0.22 -2.82
N ALA A 61 13.27 -0.18 -1.67
CA ALA A 61 13.57 -1.10 -0.59
C ALA A 61 13.11 -2.51 -0.97
N GLU A 62 13.83 -3.54 -0.52
CA GLU A 62 13.31 -4.91 -0.62
C GLU A 62 12.12 -5.05 0.34
N PRO A 63 11.03 -5.73 -0.07
CA PRO A 63 9.88 -6.00 0.81
C PRO A 63 10.28 -6.67 2.13
N GLU A 64 11.26 -7.57 2.10
CA GLU A 64 11.81 -8.23 3.28
C GLU A 64 12.47 -7.24 4.25
N ASP A 65 13.15 -6.22 3.74
CA ASP A 65 13.78 -5.20 4.57
C ASP A 65 12.73 -4.30 5.22
N ILE A 66 11.64 -4.00 4.50
CA ILE A 66 10.50 -3.30 5.07
C ILE A 66 9.87 -4.15 6.17
N ALA A 67 9.59 -5.43 5.91
CA ALA A 67 8.99 -6.35 6.88
C ALA A 67 9.82 -6.48 8.17
N LYS A 68 11.15 -6.60 8.04
CA LYS A 68 12.08 -6.62 9.19
C LYS A 68 12.00 -5.35 10.01
N ARG A 69 11.93 -4.20 9.35
CA ARG A 69 11.86 -2.87 10.00
C ARG A 69 10.50 -2.60 10.64
N THR A 70 9.44 -3.20 10.12
CA THR A 70 8.06 -3.09 10.60
C THR A 70 7.58 -4.35 11.33
N LYS A 71 8.49 -5.06 12.02
CA LYS A 71 8.22 -6.36 12.67
C LYS A 71 7.03 -6.34 13.63
N GLU A 72 6.75 -5.21 14.27
CA GLU A 72 5.57 -5.02 15.13
C GLU A 72 4.24 -5.30 14.41
N PHE A 73 4.21 -5.21 13.07
CA PHE A 73 3.04 -5.47 12.23
C PHE A 73 3.10 -6.81 11.48
N GLN A 74 4.06 -7.70 11.80
CA GLN A 74 4.33 -8.92 11.00
C GLN A 74 3.10 -9.82 10.77
N GLN A 75 2.15 -9.86 11.72
CA GLN A 75 0.94 -10.69 11.60
C GLN A 75 -0.06 -10.19 10.55
N ARG A 76 0.14 -8.98 10.03
CA ARG A 76 -0.69 -8.36 8.99
C ARG A 76 0.06 -8.21 7.68
N VAL A 77 1.31 -8.64 7.61
CA VAL A 77 2.19 -8.40 6.47
C VAL A 77 2.26 -9.64 5.58
N VAL A 78 2.02 -9.44 4.29
CA VAL A 78 2.27 -10.42 3.23
C VAL A 78 3.32 -9.83 2.29
N ILE A 79 4.28 -10.64 1.84
CA ILE A 79 5.28 -10.24 0.86
C ILE A 79 4.91 -10.80 -0.50
N GLU A 80 4.72 -9.93 -1.50
CA GLU A 80 4.57 -10.30 -2.90
C GLU A 80 5.35 -9.29 -3.77
N LYS A 81 6.49 -9.73 -4.30
CA LYS A 81 7.45 -8.87 -5.01
C LYS A 81 6.94 -8.40 -6.36
N ASP A 82 6.09 -9.17 -7.01
CA ASP A 82 5.51 -8.81 -8.29
C ASP A 82 4.29 -7.92 -8.07
N LEU A 83 4.35 -6.67 -8.53
CA LEU A 83 3.25 -5.71 -8.36
C LEU A 83 1.92 -6.21 -8.96
N THR A 84 1.96 -6.92 -10.08
CA THR A 84 0.75 -7.44 -10.71
C THR A 84 0.13 -8.52 -9.84
N LYS A 85 0.95 -9.42 -9.28
CA LYS A 85 0.48 -10.44 -8.33
C LYS A 85 -0.01 -9.82 -7.03
N ALA A 86 0.67 -8.80 -6.51
CA ALA A 86 0.28 -8.08 -5.31
C ALA A 86 -1.10 -7.42 -5.47
N LEU A 87 -1.34 -6.76 -6.61
CA LEU A 87 -2.64 -6.16 -6.93
C LEU A 87 -3.73 -7.22 -7.09
N LYS A 88 -3.47 -8.31 -7.82
CA LYS A 88 -4.41 -9.43 -7.96
C LYS A 88 -4.76 -10.06 -6.62
N TYR A 89 -3.76 -10.22 -5.75
CA TYR A 89 -3.95 -10.75 -4.41
C TYR A 89 -4.80 -9.80 -3.55
N ALA A 90 -4.52 -8.49 -3.58
CA ALA A 90 -5.32 -7.48 -2.89
C ALA A 90 -6.80 -7.54 -3.29
N VAL A 91 -7.09 -7.63 -4.60
CA VAL A 91 -8.46 -7.77 -5.12
C VAL A 91 -9.09 -9.10 -4.70
N LYS A 92 -8.34 -10.20 -4.76
CA LYS A 92 -8.82 -11.54 -4.39
C LYS A 92 -9.28 -11.63 -2.93
N ILE A 93 -8.58 -10.95 -2.01
CA ILE A 93 -8.89 -11.01 -0.57
C ILE A 93 -9.87 -9.92 -0.11
N SER A 94 -10.11 -8.91 -0.95
CA SER A 94 -11.07 -7.83 -0.68
C SER A 94 -12.51 -8.27 -0.94
N ARG A 95 -13.44 -7.67 -0.19
CA ARG A 95 -14.88 -7.73 -0.43
C ARG A 95 -15.39 -6.39 -0.95
N ASP A 96 -16.65 -6.34 -1.39
CA ASP A 96 -17.27 -5.14 -1.97
C ASP A 96 -17.22 -3.90 -1.06
N GLU A 97 -17.24 -4.08 0.26
CA GLU A 97 -17.17 -2.98 1.25
C GLU A 97 -15.75 -2.73 1.79
N ASP A 98 -14.73 -3.42 1.27
CA ASP A 98 -13.35 -3.22 1.68
C ASP A 98 -12.67 -2.14 0.83
N LEU A 99 -11.69 -1.46 1.42
CA LEU A 99 -10.86 -0.45 0.76
C LEU A 99 -9.48 -1.01 0.45
N ILE A 100 -9.04 -0.93 -0.80
CA ILE A 100 -7.65 -1.16 -1.20
C ILE A 100 -6.95 0.19 -1.37
N CYS A 101 -5.88 0.42 -0.62
CA CYS A 101 -5.08 1.64 -0.72
C CYS A 101 -3.65 1.32 -1.21
N ILE A 102 -3.27 1.88 -2.36
CA ILE A 102 -1.92 1.75 -2.93
C ILE A 102 -1.10 2.98 -2.53
N THR A 103 -0.03 2.80 -1.75
CA THR A 103 0.75 3.93 -1.19
C THR A 103 2.22 3.60 -0.88
N GLY A 104 2.96 4.52 -0.28
CA GLY A 104 4.39 4.34 0.02
C GLY A 104 5.34 4.95 -1.01
N SER A 105 4.92 5.07 -2.26
CA SER A 105 5.72 5.66 -3.35
C SER A 105 4.85 6.20 -4.48
N LEU A 106 5.24 7.32 -5.09
CA LEU A 106 4.61 7.82 -6.32
C LEU A 106 4.91 6.91 -7.52
N TYR A 107 6.08 6.27 -7.55
CA TYR A 107 6.43 5.29 -8.57
C TYR A 107 5.50 4.07 -8.50
N LEU A 108 5.20 3.58 -7.29
CA LEU A 108 4.27 2.48 -7.09
C LEU A 108 2.88 2.84 -7.63
N VAL A 109 2.35 3.99 -7.22
CA VAL A 109 1.02 4.46 -7.66
C VAL A 109 0.99 4.63 -9.18
N GLY A 110 2.05 5.18 -9.77
CA GLY A 110 2.18 5.32 -11.23
C GLY A 110 2.19 3.98 -11.96
N GLU A 111 2.96 3.01 -11.49
CA GLU A 111 3.04 1.67 -12.10
C GLU A 111 1.72 0.91 -11.94
N ALA A 112 1.10 0.97 -10.75
CA ALA A 112 -0.19 0.35 -10.49
C ALA A 112 -1.30 0.95 -11.38
N ARG A 113 -1.31 2.27 -11.59
CA ARG A 113 -2.26 2.92 -12.50
C ARG A 113 -2.13 2.40 -13.93
N LYS A 114 -0.91 2.15 -14.42
CA LYS A 114 -0.69 1.57 -15.74
C LYS A 114 -1.23 0.14 -15.82
N ILE A 115 -0.95 -0.69 -14.81
CA ILE A 115 -1.42 -2.08 -14.74
C ILE A 115 -2.95 -2.14 -14.70
N LEU A 116 -3.57 -1.28 -13.89
CA LEU A 116 -5.02 -1.18 -13.76
C LEU A 116 -5.70 -0.46 -14.94
N LYS A 117 -4.93 -0.03 -15.96
CA LYS A 117 -5.42 0.75 -17.11
C LYS A 117 -6.23 2.00 -16.71
N LEU A 118 -5.86 2.63 -15.59
CA LEU A 118 -6.47 3.83 -15.04
C LEU A 118 -6.13 5.08 -15.88
N HIS A 119 -7.01 5.45 -16.81
CA HIS A 119 -6.93 6.70 -17.56
C HIS A 119 -7.91 7.71 -16.95
N GLY A 120 -7.41 8.77 -16.30
CA GLY A 120 -8.23 9.88 -15.75
C GLY A 120 -9.35 9.48 -14.79
N GLY A 121 -9.11 9.53 -13.47
CA GLY A 121 -10.15 9.50 -12.43
C GLY A 121 -10.87 8.16 -12.20
N GLY A 122 -10.33 7.34 -11.28
CA GLY A 122 -11.03 6.22 -10.61
C GLY A 122 -11.25 4.95 -11.44
N LEU A 123 -11.12 3.76 -10.83
CA LEU A 123 -11.49 2.48 -11.45
C LEU A 123 -12.70 1.91 -10.72
N CYS A 124 -13.68 1.46 -11.50
CA CYS A 124 -14.59 0.38 -11.13
C CYS A 124 -13.86 -0.94 -11.43
N LEU A 125 -13.56 -1.74 -10.40
CA LEU A 125 -13.02 -3.09 -10.56
C LEU A 125 -14.16 -4.09 -10.37
N LYS A 126 -14.80 -4.50 -11.47
CA LYS A 126 -15.45 -5.82 -11.60
C LYS A 126 -15.32 -6.25 -13.08
N GLU A 127 -14.63 -7.36 -13.31
CA GLU A 127 -15.00 -8.31 -14.37
C GLU A 127 -15.66 -9.50 -13.68
#